data_AF-A0A6C0DLB6-F1
#
_entry.id   AF-A0A6C0DLB6-F1
#
_cell.length_a   1.000
_cell.length_b   1.000
_cell.length_c   1.000
_cell.angle_alpha   90.00
_cell.angle_beta   90.00
_cell.angle_gamma   90.00
#
_symmetry.space_group_name_H-M   'P 1'
#
loop_
_entity.id
_entity.type
_entity.pdbx_description
1 polymer ?
#
loop_
_entity_poly.entity_id
_entity_poly.type
_entity_poly.pdbx_seq_one_letter_code
_entity_poly.pdbx_strand_id
1 'polypeptide(L)'
;MSICKDCSKQSSFGYNKPEYCKLHKKENMTNIKDKRCKEQECNKFALGKTDFCRKHGGGNRCKEDGCNKGAEGKTDFCISHGGGKRCKEDGCKSSTKCKTGFCISHGGGKRCKEDGCKSGASGKTDFCKKHGGGKRCIEDGCNNSARSKYDFCVSHGGGKRCKEQDCNKGSEGKTDFCKKHGGGKRCIQDGCNNSATGKSNFCISHGGGNRCPNCIGWVDSRSGCQKYDGYCATCFKVLFPDDERSKVVYRHTKEIRVRNEINSHFKGFIHDKPLYTGNCDCTHRRRIDHRKLIGNTILAIETDEFAHSGYDPLDEEIRYDDLYMIHSGKWIFIRFNPDGGKVDLEDKLKVLIREIEEQIRRIENEENEVLLDIVKLYY
;
A
#
# COMPACT_ATOMS: atom_id res chain seq x y z
N MET A 1 -20.64 -47.27 23.08
CA MET A 1 -21.18 -46.31 22.09
C MET A 1 -22.55 -46.80 21.66
N SER A 2 -23.60 -45.97 21.77
CA SER A 2 -24.96 -46.36 21.34
C SER A 2 -25.07 -46.43 19.81
N ILE A 3 -25.72 -47.50 19.31
CA ILE A 3 -25.97 -47.78 17.89
C ILE A 3 -27.42 -47.39 17.56
N CYS A 4 -27.67 -46.96 16.33
CA CYS A 4 -29.00 -46.62 15.83
C CYS A 4 -29.92 -47.84 15.87
N LYS A 5 -31.17 -47.66 16.32
CA LYS A 5 -32.15 -48.75 16.35
C LYS A 5 -32.43 -49.36 14.96
N ASP A 6 -32.34 -48.53 13.92
CA ASP A 6 -32.72 -48.93 12.56
C ASP A 6 -31.51 -49.20 11.62
N CYS A 7 -30.27 -49.10 12.11
CA CYS A 7 -29.07 -49.47 11.33
C CYS A 7 -27.79 -49.56 12.16
N SER A 8 -26.71 -50.04 11.57
CA SER A 8 -25.40 -50.17 12.22
C SER A 8 -24.62 -48.85 12.41
N LYS A 9 -25.23 -47.69 12.12
CA LYS A 9 -24.59 -46.38 12.34
C LYS A 9 -24.71 -45.97 13.80
N GLN A 10 -23.78 -45.14 14.26
CA GLN A 10 -23.83 -44.58 15.61
C GLN A 10 -25.09 -43.71 15.82
N SER A 11 -25.78 -43.88 16.94
CA SER A 11 -26.93 -43.05 17.29
C SER A 11 -26.50 -41.71 17.88
N SER A 12 -27.14 -40.62 17.48
CA SER A 12 -26.90 -39.27 18.00
C SER A 12 -28.18 -38.49 18.29
N PHE A 13 -29.31 -38.95 17.75
CA PHE A 13 -30.61 -38.27 17.82
C PHE A 13 -31.60 -39.04 18.69
N GLY A 14 -32.47 -38.32 19.38
CA GLY A 14 -33.57 -38.88 20.16
C GLY A 14 -34.31 -37.80 20.94
N TYR A 15 -35.18 -38.21 21.87
CA TYR A 15 -35.89 -37.28 22.76
C TYR A 15 -35.09 -36.95 24.01
N ASN A 16 -34.61 -37.97 24.73
CA ASN A 16 -33.81 -37.82 25.96
C ASN A 16 -32.48 -38.58 25.92
N LYS A 17 -32.39 -39.63 25.10
CA LYS A 17 -31.18 -40.42 24.89
C LYS A 17 -30.93 -40.68 23.38
N PRO A 18 -29.67 -40.84 22.93
CA PRO A 18 -29.36 -41.04 21.52
C PRO A 18 -29.75 -42.45 21.07
N GLU A 19 -30.80 -42.56 20.26
CA GLU A 19 -31.39 -43.83 19.78
C GLU A 19 -31.33 -43.99 18.26
N TYR A 20 -31.26 -42.88 17.52
CA TYR A 20 -31.30 -42.88 16.06
C TYR A 20 -30.11 -42.14 15.45
N CYS A 21 -29.71 -42.54 14.25
CA CYS A 21 -28.71 -41.81 13.46
C CYS A 21 -29.35 -40.60 12.75
N LYS A 22 -28.53 -39.75 12.11
CA LYS A 22 -29.01 -38.57 11.39
C LYS A 22 -30.05 -38.87 10.30
N LEU A 23 -29.95 -40.04 9.65
CA LEU A 23 -30.86 -40.44 8.56
C LEU A 23 -32.17 -41.06 9.08
N HIS A 24 -32.13 -41.70 10.25
CA HIS A 24 -33.29 -42.40 10.85
C HIS A 24 -33.91 -41.62 12.01
N LYS A 25 -33.57 -40.33 12.16
CA LYS A 25 -34.20 -39.49 13.17
C LYS A 25 -35.67 -39.29 12.78
N LYS A 26 -36.56 -39.36 13.76
CA LYS A 26 -37.97 -38.98 13.58
C LYS A 26 -38.12 -37.47 13.69
N GLU A 27 -39.26 -36.94 13.27
CA GLU A 27 -39.61 -35.54 13.55
C GLU A 27 -39.55 -35.26 15.06
N ASN A 28 -39.11 -34.05 15.40
CA ASN A 28 -38.89 -33.56 16.77
C ASN A 28 -37.75 -34.21 17.56
N MET A 29 -36.99 -35.15 16.99
CA MET A 29 -35.76 -35.64 17.64
C MET A 29 -34.62 -34.63 17.53
N THR A 30 -33.96 -34.36 18.66
CA THR A 30 -32.82 -33.45 18.74
C THR A 30 -31.51 -34.23 18.72
N ASN A 31 -30.41 -33.55 18.36
CA ASN A 31 -29.08 -34.14 18.48
C ASN A 31 -28.65 -34.06 19.94
N ILE A 32 -28.69 -35.19 20.63
CA ILE A 32 -28.40 -35.30 22.06
C ILE A 32 -26.89 -35.38 22.31
N LYS A 33 -26.12 -35.86 21.33
CA LYS A 33 -24.66 -36.01 21.47
C LYS A 33 -23.92 -34.69 21.28
N ASP A 34 -24.29 -33.92 20.27
CA ASP A 34 -23.58 -32.70 19.93
C ASP A 34 -24.25 -31.49 20.58
N LYS A 35 -23.65 -31.02 21.69
CA LYS A 35 -24.09 -29.82 22.40
C LYS A 35 -24.03 -28.59 21.50
N ARG A 36 -24.97 -27.66 21.67
CA ARG A 36 -24.94 -26.34 21.02
C ARG A 36 -24.00 -25.39 21.78
N CYS A 37 -23.47 -24.42 21.06
CA CYS A 37 -22.72 -23.32 21.64
C CYS A 37 -23.62 -22.53 22.60
N LYS A 38 -23.16 -22.23 23.81
CA LYS A 38 -23.91 -21.44 24.80
C LYS A 38 -23.98 -19.93 24.50
N GLU A 39 -23.12 -19.43 23.59
CA GLU A 39 -23.18 -18.04 23.14
C GLU A 39 -24.55 -17.69 22.55
N GLN A 40 -25.09 -16.51 22.92
CA GLN A 40 -26.37 -16.02 22.40
C GLN A 40 -26.37 -15.96 20.86
N GLU A 41 -27.50 -16.34 20.27
CA GLU A 41 -27.72 -16.36 18.82
C GLU A 41 -26.73 -17.24 18.03
N CYS A 42 -26.00 -18.15 18.69
CA CYS A 42 -25.07 -19.06 18.02
C CYS A 42 -25.63 -20.46 17.78
N ASN A 43 -26.00 -20.74 16.54
CA ASN A 43 -26.50 -22.08 16.15
C ASN A 43 -25.40 -23.13 15.89
N LYS A 44 -24.12 -22.79 16.12
CA LYS A 44 -23.00 -23.72 15.90
C LYS A 44 -22.90 -24.75 17.03
N PHE A 45 -22.35 -25.92 16.71
CA PHE A 45 -22.06 -26.95 17.71
C PHE A 45 -20.86 -26.54 18.56
N ALA A 46 -20.93 -26.88 19.85
CA ALA A 46 -19.82 -26.79 20.77
C ALA A 46 -18.74 -27.83 20.44
N LEU A 47 -17.49 -27.57 20.80
CA LEU A 47 -16.36 -28.43 20.44
C LEU A 47 -15.76 -29.13 21.66
N GLY A 48 -15.58 -30.45 21.56
CA GLY A 48 -14.95 -31.25 22.58
C GLY A 48 -15.72 -31.21 23.91
N LYS A 49 -15.01 -30.98 25.01
CA LYS A 49 -15.60 -30.86 26.35
C LYS A 49 -16.12 -29.45 26.67
N THR A 50 -15.91 -28.48 25.78
CA THR A 50 -16.30 -27.08 26.01
C THR A 50 -17.76 -26.85 25.63
N ASP A 51 -18.39 -25.85 26.23
CA ASP A 51 -19.76 -25.43 25.90
C ASP A 51 -19.84 -24.45 24.71
N PHE A 52 -18.71 -24.11 24.10
CA PHE A 52 -18.64 -23.10 23.06
C PHE A 52 -18.17 -23.69 21.73
N CYS A 53 -18.52 -23.03 20.62
CA CYS A 53 -18.00 -23.36 19.30
C CYS A 53 -16.60 -22.76 19.09
N ARG A 54 -15.89 -23.17 18.04
CA ARG A 54 -14.51 -22.68 17.74
C ARG A 54 -14.34 -21.17 17.79
N LYS A 55 -15.35 -20.42 17.30
CA LYS A 55 -15.35 -18.95 17.24
C LYS A 55 -15.46 -18.33 18.63
N HIS A 56 -16.21 -18.96 19.52
CA HIS A 56 -16.47 -18.48 20.88
C HIS A 56 -15.57 -19.18 21.91
N GLY A 57 -14.33 -19.52 21.53
CA GLY A 57 -13.36 -20.13 22.44
C GLY A 57 -13.46 -21.66 22.62
N GLY A 58 -14.34 -22.34 21.87
CA GLY A 58 -14.48 -23.78 21.95
C GLY A 58 -13.30 -24.59 21.40
N GLY A 59 -13.12 -25.79 21.97
CA GLY A 59 -12.06 -26.76 21.64
C GLY A 59 -10.69 -26.40 22.26
N ASN A 60 -9.67 -27.23 22.00
CA ASN A 60 -8.32 -26.98 22.53
C ASN A 60 -7.76 -25.65 22.00
N ARG A 61 -7.24 -24.82 22.92
CA ARG A 61 -6.66 -23.51 22.63
C ARG A 61 -5.15 -23.57 22.72
N CYS A 62 -4.51 -22.62 22.04
CA CYS A 62 -3.07 -22.42 22.13
C CYS A 62 -2.70 -22.09 23.59
N LYS A 63 -1.71 -22.78 24.15
CA LYS A 63 -1.17 -22.52 25.50
C LYS A 63 -0.22 -21.32 25.58
N GLU A 64 0.21 -20.79 24.43
CA GLU A 64 0.99 -19.54 24.40
C GLU A 64 0.23 -18.40 25.06
N ASP A 65 0.89 -17.65 25.93
CA ASP A 65 0.28 -16.57 26.68
C ASP A 65 -0.30 -15.49 25.76
N GLY A 66 -1.47 -14.97 26.12
CA GLY A 66 -2.24 -14.03 25.30
C GLY A 66 -2.77 -14.58 23.96
N CYS A 67 -2.55 -15.87 23.61
CA CYS A 67 -2.95 -16.41 22.33
C CYS A 67 -4.35 -17.03 22.34
N ASN A 68 -5.32 -16.28 21.83
CA ASN A 68 -6.69 -16.78 21.66
C ASN A 68 -6.91 -17.61 20.40
N LYS A 69 -5.89 -18.27 19.82
CA LYS A 69 -6.09 -19.14 18.63
C LYS A 69 -6.37 -20.58 19.06
N GLY A 70 -7.09 -21.34 18.24
CA GLY A 70 -7.27 -22.77 18.45
C GLY A 70 -5.96 -23.53 18.20
N ALA A 71 -5.67 -24.54 19.03
CA ALA A 71 -4.54 -25.41 18.81
C ALA A 71 -4.73 -26.29 17.55
N GLU A 72 -3.63 -26.68 16.92
CA GLU A 72 -3.68 -27.46 15.68
C GLU A 72 -3.64 -28.96 15.98
N GLY A 73 -4.72 -29.67 15.61
CA GLY A 73 -4.83 -31.11 15.85
C GLY A 73 -4.84 -31.46 17.33
N LYS A 74 -3.97 -32.40 17.73
CA LYS A 74 -3.82 -32.85 19.13
C LYS A 74 -2.72 -32.09 19.90
N THR A 75 -2.14 -31.05 19.30
CA THR A 75 -1.08 -30.27 19.95
C THR A 75 -1.65 -29.23 20.90
N ASP A 76 -0.80 -28.68 21.76
CA ASP A 76 -1.15 -27.61 22.70
C ASP A 76 -1.04 -26.21 22.09
N PHE A 77 -0.47 -26.08 20.89
CA PHE A 77 -0.18 -24.80 20.27
C PHE A 77 -0.92 -24.62 18.94
N CYS A 78 -1.14 -23.37 18.56
CA CYS A 78 -1.65 -23.04 17.22
C CYS A 78 -0.53 -23.13 16.17
N ILE A 79 -0.89 -23.13 14.88
CA ILE A 79 0.07 -23.27 13.76
C ILE A 79 1.24 -22.25 13.79
N SER A 80 0.97 -21.02 14.25
CA SER A 80 2.01 -19.98 14.36
C SER A 80 2.95 -20.19 15.55
N HIS A 81 2.49 -20.87 16.60
CA HIS A 81 3.27 -21.17 17.80
C HIS A 81 3.74 -22.63 17.82
N GLY A 82 3.97 -23.22 16.63
CA GLY A 82 4.55 -24.57 16.51
C GLY A 82 3.55 -25.71 16.52
N GLY A 83 2.25 -25.44 16.57
CA GLY A 83 1.20 -26.45 16.46
C GLY A 83 1.19 -27.23 15.14
N GLY A 84 0.76 -28.49 15.22
CA GLY A 84 0.68 -29.41 14.09
C GLY A 84 2.03 -30.07 13.71
N LYS A 85 2.03 -30.87 12.64
CA LYS A 85 3.26 -31.54 12.18
C LYS A 85 4.24 -30.53 11.59
N ARG A 86 5.54 -30.76 11.80
CA ARG A 86 6.63 -29.89 11.36
C ARG A 86 7.43 -30.52 10.23
N CYS A 87 8.04 -29.67 9.42
CA CYS A 87 9.00 -30.10 8.42
C CYS A 87 10.16 -30.84 9.11
N LYS A 88 10.59 -31.97 8.55
CA LYS A 88 11.72 -32.75 9.05
C LYS A 88 13.09 -32.16 8.69
N GLU A 89 13.13 -31.30 7.67
CA GLU A 89 14.34 -30.54 7.33
C GLU A 89 14.86 -29.77 8.53
N ASP A 90 16.17 -29.88 8.79
CA ASP A 90 16.80 -29.26 9.95
C ASP A 90 16.65 -27.73 9.92
N GLY A 91 16.43 -27.13 11.09
CA GLY A 91 16.13 -25.71 11.25
C GLY A 91 14.80 -25.23 10.64
N CYS A 92 14.04 -26.06 9.93
CA CYS A 92 12.83 -25.62 9.24
C CYS A 92 11.60 -25.53 10.16
N LYS A 93 11.21 -24.31 10.53
CA LYS A 93 9.98 -24.02 11.29
C LYS A 93 8.73 -23.96 10.41
N SER A 94 8.68 -24.68 9.29
CA SER A 94 7.45 -24.74 8.48
C SER A 94 6.52 -25.85 8.98
N SER A 95 5.24 -25.55 9.12
CA SER A 95 4.23 -26.59 9.33
C SER A 95 4.05 -27.43 8.06
N THR A 96 3.83 -28.73 8.20
CA THR A 96 3.47 -29.60 7.09
C THR A 96 2.18 -30.37 7.40
N LYS A 97 1.37 -30.58 6.36
CA LYS A 97 0.22 -31.47 6.39
C LYS A 97 0.49 -32.77 5.62
N CYS A 98 1.66 -32.89 5.02
CA CYS A 98 2.00 -33.98 4.12
C CYS A 98 2.45 -35.22 4.88
N LYS A 99 2.11 -36.40 4.38
CA LYS A 99 2.57 -37.68 4.94
C LYS A 99 4.10 -37.82 4.88
N THR A 100 4.75 -37.19 3.89
CA THR A 100 6.21 -37.22 3.70
C THR A 100 6.97 -36.55 4.85
N GLY A 101 6.32 -35.70 5.66
CA GLY A 101 6.98 -34.98 6.75
C GLY A 101 7.78 -33.76 6.33
N PHE A 102 7.79 -33.40 5.04
CA PHE A 102 8.44 -32.17 4.56
C PHE A 102 7.41 -31.10 4.17
N CYS A 103 7.79 -29.82 4.26
CA CYS A 103 6.97 -28.70 3.77
C CYS A 103 7.07 -28.56 2.25
N ILE A 104 6.23 -27.73 1.63
CA ILE A 104 6.13 -27.63 0.16
C ILE A 104 7.47 -27.23 -0.50
N SER A 105 8.23 -26.34 0.15
CA SER A 105 9.56 -25.90 -0.31
C SER A 105 10.60 -27.00 -0.22
N HIS A 106 10.53 -27.87 0.79
CA HIS A 106 11.44 -29.01 0.98
C HIS A 106 10.88 -30.31 0.39
N GLY A 107 10.16 -30.22 -0.74
CA GLY A 107 9.69 -31.42 -1.46
C GLY A 107 8.42 -32.08 -0.90
N GLY A 108 7.76 -31.45 0.07
CA GLY A 108 6.45 -31.89 0.57
C GLY A 108 5.34 -31.83 -0.48
N GLY A 109 4.36 -32.73 -0.34
CA GLY A 109 3.17 -32.81 -1.20
C GLY A 109 3.40 -33.59 -2.50
N LYS A 110 2.33 -33.77 -3.28
CA LYS A 110 2.41 -34.42 -4.60
C LYS A 110 3.24 -33.54 -5.54
N ARG A 111 4.20 -34.12 -6.27
CA ARG A 111 5.11 -33.39 -7.17
C ARG A 111 4.67 -33.50 -8.62
N CYS A 112 5.09 -32.53 -9.43
CA CYS A 112 4.89 -32.55 -10.86
C CYS A 112 5.58 -33.78 -11.47
N LYS A 113 4.88 -34.51 -12.34
CA LYS A 113 5.46 -35.66 -13.08
C LYS A 113 6.31 -35.29 -14.30
N GLU A 114 6.24 -34.04 -14.74
CA GLU A 114 7.12 -33.53 -15.80
C GLU A 114 8.59 -33.72 -15.42
N ASP A 115 9.38 -34.25 -16.35
CA ASP A 115 10.79 -34.54 -16.11
C ASP A 115 11.58 -33.29 -15.73
N GLY A 116 12.50 -33.44 -14.77
CA GLY A 116 13.26 -32.33 -14.17
C GLY A 116 12.43 -31.29 -13.39
N CYS A 117 11.10 -31.38 -13.33
CA CYS A 117 10.28 -30.36 -12.69
C CYS A 117 10.21 -30.53 -11.17
N LYS A 118 10.92 -29.67 -10.45
CA LYS A 118 10.88 -29.61 -8.98
C LYS A 118 9.62 -28.94 -8.43
N SER A 119 8.59 -28.62 -9.21
CA SER A 119 7.38 -27.95 -8.69
C SER A 119 6.37 -28.91 -8.06
N GLY A 120 5.54 -28.41 -7.14
CA GLY A 120 4.41 -29.16 -6.60
C GLY A 120 3.28 -29.32 -7.63
N ALA A 121 2.63 -30.49 -7.65
CA ALA A 121 1.43 -30.71 -8.45
C ALA A 121 0.25 -29.89 -7.92
N SER A 122 -0.64 -29.47 -8.81
CA SER A 122 -1.74 -28.55 -8.50
C SER A 122 -3.08 -29.27 -8.36
N GLY A 123 -3.68 -29.24 -7.17
CA GLY A 123 -4.97 -29.90 -6.94
C GLY A 123 -4.84 -31.42 -6.95
N LYS A 124 -5.72 -32.11 -7.69
CA LYS A 124 -5.72 -33.58 -7.81
C LYS A 124 -4.85 -34.11 -8.97
N THR A 125 -4.33 -33.23 -9.82
CA THR A 125 -3.56 -33.63 -11.02
C THR A 125 -2.16 -34.11 -10.67
N ASP A 126 -1.46 -34.68 -11.66
CA ASP A 126 -0.05 -35.09 -11.54
C ASP A 126 0.93 -33.96 -11.89
N PHE A 127 0.46 -32.88 -12.50
CA PHE A 127 1.30 -31.79 -12.97
C PHE A 127 1.15 -30.51 -12.15
N CYS A 128 2.17 -29.64 -12.20
CA CYS A 128 2.11 -28.29 -11.64
C CYS A 128 1.31 -27.34 -12.56
N LYS A 129 0.93 -26.14 -12.07
CA LYS A 129 0.12 -25.19 -12.86
C LYS A 129 0.71 -24.86 -14.24
N LYS A 130 2.04 -24.74 -14.33
CA LYS A 130 2.77 -24.45 -15.57
C LYS A 130 2.65 -25.60 -16.57
N HIS A 131 2.70 -26.84 -16.10
CA HIS A 131 2.59 -28.04 -16.91
C HIS A 131 1.14 -28.57 -16.96
N GLY A 132 0.14 -27.68 -17.01
CA GLY A 132 -1.26 -28.09 -17.18
C GLY A 132 -1.97 -28.60 -15.90
N GLY A 133 -1.35 -28.48 -14.74
CA GLY A 133 -1.94 -28.89 -13.47
C GLY A 133 -3.12 -28.01 -13.00
N GLY A 134 -4.03 -28.62 -12.26
CA GLY A 134 -5.25 -27.98 -11.76
C GLY A 134 -6.37 -27.88 -12.80
N LYS A 135 -7.48 -27.21 -12.42
CA LYS A 135 -8.64 -27.03 -13.30
C LYS A 135 -8.27 -26.12 -14.49
N ARG A 136 -8.61 -26.53 -15.71
CA ARG A 136 -8.31 -25.81 -16.97
C ARG A 136 -9.55 -25.13 -17.52
N CYS A 137 -9.32 -24.08 -18.31
CA CYS A 137 -10.37 -23.43 -19.08
C CYS A 137 -11.02 -24.46 -20.02
N ILE A 138 -12.36 -24.46 -20.09
CA ILE A 138 -13.10 -25.34 -21.01
C ILE A 138 -13.07 -24.83 -22.45
N GLU A 139 -12.83 -23.52 -22.66
CA GLU A 139 -12.68 -22.94 -24.00
C GLU A 139 -11.68 -23.72 -24.85
N ASP A 140 -12.08 -24.05 -26.07
CA ASP A 140 -11.27 -24.86 -26.99
C ASP A 140 -9.92 -24.20 -27.29
N GLY A 141 -8.87 -25.02 -27.36
CA GLY A 141 -7.48 -24.56 -27.50
C GLY A 141 -6.92 -23.73 -26.33
N CYS A 142 -7.68 -23.46 -25.26
CA CYS A 142 -7.23 -22.62 -24.17
C CYS A 142 -6.43 -23.38 -23.10
N ASN A 143 -5.12 -23.19 -23.12
CA ASN A 143 -4.24 -23.73 -22.09
C ASN A 143 -4.13 -22.85 -20.84
N ASN A 144 -5.13 -22.04 -20.49
CA ASN A 144 -5.10 -21.25 -19.25
C ASN A 144 -5.76 -21.97 -18.08
N SER A 145 -5.34 -21.66 -16.85
CA SER A 145 -6.00 -22.18 -15.65
C SER A 145 -7.38 -21.54 -15.46
N ALA A 146 -8.39 -22.38 -15.21
CA ALA A 146 -9.70 -21.90 -14.80
C ALA A 146 -9.67 -21.34 -13.38
N ARG A 147 -10.55 -20.39 -13.09
CA ARG A 147 -10.73 -19.87 -11.73
C ARG A 147 -11.54 -20.88 -10.92
N SER A 148 -11.10 -21.25 -9.72
CA SER A 148 -11.61 -22.39 -8.93
C SER A 148 -13.13 -22.65 -8.95
N LYS A 149 -13.96 -21.61 -8.84
CA LYS A 149 -15.43 -21.72 -8.86
C LYS A 149 -16.02 -21.84 -10.27
N TYR A 150 -15.31 -21.38 -11.29
CA TYR A 150 -15.75 -21.24 -12.67
C TYR A 150 -15.05 -22.27 -13.56
N ASP A 151 -15.59 -22.51 -14.76
CA ASP A 151 -14.98 -23.40 -15.76
C ASP A 151 -14.04 -22.68 -16.72
N PHE A 152 -14.04 -21.35 -16.70
CA PHE A 152 -13.26 -20.53 -17.60
C PHE A 152 -12.07 -19.86 -16.90
N CYS A 153 -11.07 -19.46 -17.68
CA CYS A 153 -10.00 -18.57 -17.26
C CYS A 153 -10.44 -17.11 -17.29
N VAL A 154 -9.63 -16.19 -16.78
CA VAL A 154 -10.02 -14.76 -16.62
C VAL A 154 -10.41 -14.09 -17.94
N SER A 155 -9.68 -14.36 -19.01
CA SER A 155 -9.97 -13.81 -20.34
C SER A 155 -11.30 -14.33 -20.89
N HIS A 156 -11.63 -15.61 -20.64
CA HIS A 156 -12.87 -16.24 -21.08
C HIS A 156 -14.00 -16.13 -20.04
N GLY A 157 -14.01 -15.08 -19.23
CA GLY A 157 -15.11 -14.80 -18.29
C GLY A 157 -15.02 -15.52 -16.94
N GLY A 158 -13.93 -16.22 -16.67
CA GLY A 158 -13.65 -16.85 -15.38
C GLY A 158 -13.44 -15.85 -14.25
N GLY A 159 -14.35 -15.86 -13.27
CA GLY A 159 -14.34 -14.93 -12.14
C GLY A 159 -15.62 -14.12 -12.07
N LYS A 160 -15.79 -13.39 -10.98
CA LYS A 160 -16.93 -12.47 -10.81
C LYS A 160 -16.73 -11.25 -11.74
N ARG A 161 -17.81 -10.79 -12.38
CA ARG A 161 -17.80 -9.68 -13.34
C ARG A 161 -18.39 -8.43 -12.72
N CYS A 162 -18.03 -7.29 -13.30
CA CYS A 162 -18.59 -6.00 -12.95
C CYS A 162 -20.11 -6.01 -13.16
N LYS A 163 -20.87 -5.53 -12.18
CA LYS A 163 -22.34 -5.38 -12.29
C LYS A 163 -22.78 -4.17 -13.12
N GLU A 164 -21.87 -3.25 -13.42
CA GLU A 164 -22.15 -2.11 -14.30
C GLU A 164 -22.63 -2.58 -15.67
N GLN A 165 -23.65 -1.91 -16.22
CA GLN A 165 -24.21 -2.20 -17.53
C GLN A 165 -23.12 -2.14 -18.61
N ASP A 166 -23.17 -3.10 -19.54
CA ASP A 166 -22.24 -3.25 -20.67
C ASP A 166 -20.75 -3.35 -20.27
N CYS A 167 -20.46 -3.70 -19.00
CA CYS A 167 -19.09 -3.84 -18.51
C CYS A 167 -18.65 -5.30 -18.38
N ASN A 168 -17.87 -5.76 -19.35
CA ASN A 168 -17.25 -7.09 -19.30
C ASN A 168 -15.93 -7.13 -18.51
N LYS A 169 -15.66 -6.20 -17.59
CA LYS A 169 -14.43 -6.27 -16.77
C LYS A 169 -14.63 -7.16 -15.54
N GLY A 170 -13.56 -7.78 -15.07
CA GLY A 170 -13.58 -8.52 -13.80
C GLY A 170 -13.83 -7.60 -12.61
N SER A 171 -14.62 -8.06 -11.63
CA SER A 171 -14.80 -7.33 -10.37
C SER A 171 -13.56 -7.44 -9.50
N GLU A 172 -13.24 -6.40 -8.74
CA GLU A 172 -12.04 -6.36 -7.89
C GLU A 172 -12.25 -6.96 -6.51
N GLY A 173 -11.48 -7.98 -6.16
CA GLY A 173 -11.53 -8.61 -4.84
C GLY A 173 -12.91 -9.17 -4.49
N LYS A 174 -13.54 -8.63 -3.44
CA LYS A 174 -14.89 -9.04 -2.99
C LYS A 174 -16.02 -8.16 -3.53
N THR A 175 -15.70 -7.06 -4.22
CA THR A 175 -16.71 -6.10 -4.68
C THR A 175 -17.50 -6.65 -5.87
N ASP A 176 -18.60 -5.98 -6.21
CA ASP A 176 -19.40 -6.26 -7.41
C ASP A 176 -18.89 -5.53 -8.66
N PHE A 177 -17.99 -4.56 -8.50
CA PHE A 177 -17.55 -3.69 -9.58
C PHE A 177 -16.08 -3.87 -9.91
N CYS A 178 -15.69 -3.49 -11.14
CA CYS A 178 -14.30 -3.40 -11.57
C CYS A 178 -13.64 -2.13 -11.03
N LYS A 179 -12.31 -2.03 -11.09
CA LYS A 179 -11.56 -0.88 -10.56
C LYS A 179 -12.08 0.50 -11.03
N LYS A 180 -12.44 0.59 -12.32
CA LYS A 180 -12.98 1.82 -12.94
C LYS A 180 -14.34 2.21 -12.33
N HIS A 181 -15.21 1.24 -12.10
CA HIS A 181 -16.57 1.45 -11.56
C HIS A 181 -16.58 1.34 -10.02
N GLY A 182 -15.52 1.81 -9.35
CA GLY A 182 -15.47 1.84 -7.88
C GLY A 182 -15.11 0.51 -7.20
N GLY A 183 -14.74 -0.52 -7.96
CA GLY A 183 -14.28 -1.78 -7.42
C GLY A 183 -12.99 -1.68 -6.59
N GLY A 184 -12.85 -2.61 -5.65
CA GLY A 184 -11.69 -2.71 -4.76
C GLY A 184 -11.71 -1.71 -3.60
N LYS A 185 -10.58 -1.60 -2.91
CA LYS A 185 -10.43 -0.68 -1.76
C LYS A 185 -10.28 0.76 -2.25
N ARG A 186 -11.03 1.71 -1.67
CA ARG A 186 -10.99 3.14 -2.05
C ARG A 186 -10.14 3.94 -1.08
N CYS A 187 -9.63 5.07 -1.57
CA CYS A 187 -8.97 6.07 -0.76
C CYS A 187 -9.96 6.63 0.27
N ILE A 188 -9.56 6.75 1.53
CA ILE A 188 -10.40 7.31 2.60
C ILE A 188 -10.36 8.85 2.63
N GLN A 189 -9.37 9.48 1.99
CA GLN A 189 -9.32 10.94 1.89
C GLN A 189 -10.63 11.49 1.33
N ASP A 190 -11.18 12.50 2.01
CA ASP A 190 -12.45 13.10 1.65
C ASP A 190 -12.43 13.64 0.20
N GLY A 191 -13.54 13.46 -0.51
CA GLY A 191 -13.66 13.79 -1.94
C GLY A 191 -12.79 12.96 -2.91
N CYS A 192 -11.98 12.01 -2.42
CA CYS A 192 -11.06 11.27 -3.29
C CYS A 192 -11.69 10.01 -3.91
N ASN A 193 -11.92 10.07 -5.21
CA ASN A 193 -12.42 8.92 -5.97
C ASN A 193 -11.32 7.94 -6.43
N ASN A 194 -10.09 8.01 -5.92
CA ASN A 194 -9.01 7.11 -6.33
C ASN A 194 -9.02 5.79 -5.55
N SER A 195 -8.47 4.73 -6.17
CA SER A 195 -8.29 3.44 -5.48
C SER A 195 -7.17 3.52 -4.45
N ALA A 196 -7.38 2.92 -3.28
CA ALA A 196 -6.30 2.74 -2.31
C ALA A 196 -5.26 1.75 -2.85
N THR A 197 -4.00 1.97 -2.48
CA THR A 197 -2.88 1.18 -2.99
C THR A 197 -2.11 0.50 -1.86
N GLY A 198 -1.73 -0.77 -2.10
CA GLY A 198 -1.01 -1.59 -1.13
C GLY A 198 -1.88 -1.94 0.09
N LYS A 199 -1.26 -1.97 1.27
CA LYS A 199 -1.94 -2.26 2.55
C LYS A 199 -2.67 -1.03 3.11
N SER A 200 -2.29 0.17 2.69
CA SER A 200 -2.83 1.45 3.17
C SER A 200 -4.31 1.65 2.78
N ASN A 201 -4.96 2.61 3.43
CA ASN A 201 -6.29 3.08 3.08
C ASN A 201 -6.28 4.26 2.09
N PHE A 202 -5.10 4.63 1.57
CA PHE A 202 -4.92 5.81 0.76
C PHE A 202 -4.48 5.46 -0.66
N CYS A 203 -4.81 6.33 -1.62
CA CYS A 203 -4.24 6.25 -2.96
C CYS A 203 -2.79 6.74 -2.95
N ILE A 204 -2.07 6.57 -4.06
CA ILE A 204 -0.64 6.93 -4.17
C ILE A 204 -0.38 8.39 -3.79
N SER A 205 -1.23 9.33 -4.25
CA SER A 205 -1.09 10.75 -3.95
C SER A 205 -1.36 11.09 -2.49
N HIS A 206 -2.19 10.32 -1.80
CA HIS A 206 -2.52 10.53 -0.38
C HIS A 206 -1.71 9.63 0.56
N GLY A 207 -0.50 9.23 0.17
CA GLY A 207 0.39 8.46 1.05
C GLY A 207 0.31 6.94 0.90
N GLY A 208 -0.47 6.43 -0.06
CA GLY A 208 -0.63 5.01 -0.31
C GLY A 208 0.48 4.37 -1.14
N GLY A 209 0.45 3.03 -1.23
CA GLY A 209 1.45 2.23 -1.93
C GLY A 209 2.72 1.96 -1.12
N ASN A 210 3.76 1.46 -1.78
CA ASN A 210 5.08 1.28 -1.16
C ASN A 210 5.77 2.64 -1.10
N ARG A 211 6.15 3.09 0.09
CA ARG A 211 6.78 4.40 0.32
C ARG A 211 8.29 4.24 0.38
N CYS A 212 9.00 5.27 -0.11
CA CYS A 212 10.44 5.35 0.02
C CYS A 212 10.80 5.37 1.51
N PRO A 213 11.63 4.44 2.01
CA PRO A 213 11.97 4.37 3.43
C PRO A 213 12.73 5.62 3.91
N ASN A 214 13.56 6.23 3.04
CA ASN A 214 14.35 7.40 3.40
C ASN A 214 13.52 8.66 3.65
N CYS A 215 12.48 8.90 2.84
CA CYS A 215 11.62 10.08 2.98
C CYS A 215 10.23 9.74 3.51
N ILE A 216 10.05 8.59 4.18
CA ILE A 216 8.72 8.14 4.63
C ILE A 216 8.07 9.08 5.63
N GLY A 217 8.87 9.72 6.48
CA GLY A 217 8.42 10.69 7.48
C GLY A 217 8.25 12.11 6.95
N TRP A 218 8.59 12.36 5.68
CA TRP A 218 8.43 13.67 5.09
C TRP A 218 7.01 13.84 4.57
N VAL A 219 6.47 15.05 4.69
CA VAL A 219 5.12 15.39 4.20
C VAL A 219 4.99 15.12 2.69
N ASP A 220 6.08 15.26 1.93
CA ASP A 220 6.19 15.00 0.50
C ASP A 220 6.79 13.63 0.17
N SER A 221 6.71 12.68 1.11
CA SER A 221 7.20 11.31 0.92
C SER A 221 6.84 10.79 -0.47
N ARG A 222 7.82 10.20 -1.16
CA ARG A 222 7.62 9.68 -2.53
C ARG A 222 7.40 8.18 -2.49
N SER A 223 6.76 7.68 -3.54
CA SER A 223 6.62 6.23 -3.74
C SER A 223 7.99 5.59 -3.97
N GLY A 224 8.21 4.48 -3.28
CA GLY A 224 9.32 3.58 -3.52
C GLY A 224 9.08 2.75 -4.77
N CYS A 225 10.14 2.39 -5.49
CA CYS A 225 10.02 1.49 -6.63
C CYS A 225 11.05 0.37 -6.61
N GLN A 226 10.71 -0.76 -7.22
CA GLN A 226 11.55 -1.97 -7.20
C GLN A 226 12.87 -1.79 -7.96
N LYS A 227 12.91 -0.92 -8.99
CA LYS A 227 14.13 -0.58 -9.71
C LYS A 227 15.20 0.02 -8.80
N TYR A 228 14.77 0.76 -7.78
CA TYR A 228 15.61 1.46 -6.80
C TYR A 228 15.46 0.84 -5.42
N ASP A 229 15.29 -0.49 -5.33
CA ASP A 229 15.28 -1.26 -4.09
C ASP A 229 14.28 -0.75 -3.03
N GLY A 230 13.16 -0.20 -3.49
CA GLY A 230 12.12 0.37 -2.64
C GLY A 230 12.32 1.84 -2.27
N TYR A 231 13.43 2.48 -2.65
CA TYR A 231 13.60 3.92 -2.56
C TYR A 231 12.90 4.63 -3.73
N CYS A 232 12.62 5.91 -3.55
CA CYS A 232 12.31 6.76 -4.69
C CYS A 232 13.59 7.07 -5.46
N ALA A 233 13.48 7.38 -6.75
CA ALA A 233 14.64 7.63 -7.61
C ALA A 233 15.58 8.70 -7.04
N THR A 234 15.03 9.75 -6.42
CA THR A 234 15.81 10.84 -5.83
C THR A 234 16.63 10.36 -4.64
N CYS A 235 15.99 9.78 -3.62
CA CYS A 235 16.69 9.31 -2.43
C CYS A 235 17.70 8.20 -2.76
N PHE A 236 17.37 7.32 -3.71
CA PHE A 236 18.30 6.27 -4.13
C PHE A 236 19.60 6.84 -4.66
N LYS A 237 19.54 7.79 -5.60
CA LYS A 237 20.73 8.37 -6.21
C LYS A 237 21.61 9.14 -5.21
N VAL A 238 20.98 9.79 -4.23
CA VAL A 238 21.70 10.50 -3.16
C VAL A 238 22.39 9.53 -2.21
N LEU A 239 21.72 8.44 -1.84
CA LEU A 239 22.26 7.46 -0.90
C LEU A 239 23.26 6.49 -1.55
N PHE A 240 23.13 6.24 -2.85
CA PHE A 240 23.94 5.29 -3.61
C PHE A 240 24.51 5.94 -4.87
N PRO A 241 25.38 6.95 -4.74
CA PRO A 241 25.91 7.71 -5.87
C PRO A 241 26.74 6.85 -6.85
N ASP A 242 27.46 5.85 -6.33
CA ASP A 242 28.34 4.99 -7.13
C ASP A 242 27.63 3.82 -7.84
N ASP A 243 26.35 3.58 -7.54
CA ASP A 243 25.57 2.52 -8.18
C ASP A 243 25.35 2.84 -9.67
N GLU A 244 25.51 1.86 -10.56
CA GLU A 244 25.30 2.02 -12.01
C GLU A 244 23.93 2.61 -12.36
N ARG A 245 22.88 2.31 -11.57
CA ARG A 245 21.51 2.83 -11.75
C ARG A 245 21.40 4.31 -11.39
N SER A 246 22.38 4.84 -10.67
CA SER A 246 22.53 6.25 -10.35
C SER A 246 23.25 7.03 -11.45
N LYS A 247 24.05 6.35 -12.29
CA LYS A 247 24.84 6.98 -13.37
C LYS A 247 24.02 7.60 -14.49
N VAL A 248 22.78 7.13 -14.72
CA VAL A 248 21.78 7.92 -15.45
C VAL A 248 21.24 8.97 -14.49
N VAL A 249 22.11 9.91 -14.10
CA VAL A 249 21.68 11.18 -13.55
C VAL A 249 20.96 11.85 -14.72
N TYR A 250 19.62 11.80 -14.68
CA TYR A 250 18.84 12.89 -15.28
C TYR A 250 19.56 14.13 -14.78
N ARG A 251 20.26 14.87 -15.66
CA ARG A 251 20.90 16.14 -15.29
C ARG A 251 19.88 16.83 -14.41
N HIS A 252 20.16 16.93 -13.12
CA HIS A 252 19.28 17.62 -12.22
C HIS A 252 19.03 18.97 -12.89
N THR A 253 17.77 19.34 -13.11
CA THR A 253 17.47 20.73 -13.50
C THR A 253 18.23 21.62 -12.52
N LYS A 254 18.76 22.75 -13.00
CA LYS A 254 19.52 23.68 -12.15
C LYS A 254 18.67 24.06 -10.93
N GLU A 255 17.35 24.09 -11.09
CA GLU A 255 16.33 24.17 -10.05
C GLU A 255 16.46 23.12 -8.93
N ILE A 256 16.68 21.84 -9.23
CA ILE A 256 16.88 20.82 -8.19
C ILE A 256 18.22 21.02 -7.47
N ARG A 257 19.26 21.51 -8.16
CA ARG A 257 20.55 21.83 -7.53
C ARG A 257 20.39 22.99 -6.55
N VAL A 258 19.78 24.08 -7.01
CA VAL A 258 19.43 25.25 -6.18
C VAL A 258 18.63 24.81 -4.95
N ARG A 259 17.62 23.97 -5.15
CA ARG A 259 16.80 23.46 -4.06
C ARG A 259 17.57 22.66 -3.02
N ASN A 260 18.43 21.76 -3.47
CA ASN A 260 19.20 20.94 -2.54
C ASN A 260 20.17 21.80 -1.74
N GLU A 261 20.78 22.81 -2.38
CA GLU A 261 21.70 23.75 -1.74
C GLU A 261 21.01 24.63 -0.69
N ILE A 262 19.83 25.18 -1.01
CA ILE A 262 19.05 25.95 -0.04
C ILE A 262 18.66 25.07 1.15
N ASN A 263 18.23 23.84 0.92
CA ASN A 263 17.77 22.95 1.99
C ASN A 263 18.92 22.37 2.84
N SER A 264 20.14 22.30 2.33
CA SER A 264 21.31 21.89 3.13
C SER A 264 21.75 23.01 4.08
N HIS A 265 21.63 24.27 3.66
CA HIS A 265 22.01 25.44 4.45
C HIS A 265 20.92 25.94 5.40
N PHE A 266 19.65 25.88 4.99
CA PHE A 266 18.55 26.50 5.72
C PHE A 266 17.43 25.51 6.05
N LYS A 267 17.07 25.45 7.33
CA LYS A 267 15.88 24.74 7.78
C LYS A 267 14.61 25.60 7.61
N GLY A 268 13.49 24.95 7.32
CA GLY A 268 12.16 25.55 7.34
C GLY A 268 11.67 26.15 6.03
N PHE A 269 12.45 26.04 4.94
CA PHE A 269 11.95 26.39 3.61
C PHE A 269 10.91 25.38 3.11
N ILE A 270 9.87 25.90 2.47
CA ILE A 270 8.80 25.16 1.80
C ILE A 270 9.02 25.28 0.30
N HIS A 271 9.08 24.14 -0.41
CA HIS A 271 9.35 24.10 -1.84
C HIS A 271 8.17 23.55 -2.66
N ASP A 272 7.86 24.18 -3.81
CA ASP A 272 6.85 23.77 -4.81
C ASP A 272 5.49 23.35 -4.20
N LYS A 273 5.05 24.07 -3.17
CA LYS A 273 3.71 23.88 -2.58
C LYS A 273 2.79 25.06 -2.89
N PRO A 274 1.53 24.83 -3.29
CA PRO A 274 0.53 25.90 -3.38
C PRO A 274 0.44 26.69 -2.07
N LEU A 275 0.25 28.00 -2.17
CA LEU A 275 -0.23 28.82 -1.06
C LEU A 275 -1.75 28.67 -1.00
N TYR A 276 -2.30 28.25 0.14
CA TYR A 276 -3.74 28.02 0.30
C TYR A 276 -4.36 29.22 1.01
N THR A 277 -5.27 29.93 0.33
CA THR A 277 -6.19 30.88 0.95
C THR A 277 -7.56 30.25 0.98
N GLY A 278 -8.19 30.19 2.15
CA GLY A 278 -9.37 29.36 2.42
C GLY A 278 -10.63 29.63 1.60
N ASN A 279 -10.62 30.61 0.67
CA ASN A 279 -11.82 31.08 -0.04
C ASN A 279 -11.72 31.06 -1.58
N CYS A 280 -10.68 30.47 -2.18
CA CYS A 280 -10.55 30.46 -3.63
C CYS A 280 -10.01 29.11 -4.17
N ASP A 281 -10.70 28.54 -5.16
CA ASP A 281 -10.24 27.37 -5.93
C ASP A 281 -9.16 27.75 -6.98
N CYS A 282 -8.30 28.72 -6.65
CA CYS A 282 -7.14 29.10 -7.44
C CYS A 282 -5.93 28.21 -7.16
N THR A 283 -6.20 26.91 -6.93
CA THR A 283 -5.28 25.81 -6.63
C THR A 283 -4.17 25.60 -7.66
N HIS A 284 -4.22 26.31 -8.79
CA HIS A 284 -3.31 26.17 -9.92
C HIS A 284 -2.24 27.27 -10.07
N ARG A 285 -2.33 28.43 -9.42
CA ARG A 285 -1.65 29.61 -9.99
C ARG A 285 -0.35 30.09 -9.36
N ARG A 286 -0.01 29.76 -8.12
CA ARG A 286 1.15 30.42 -7.45
C ARG A 286 1.93 29.46 -6.58
N ARG A 287 2.70 28.59 -7.24
CA ARG A 287 3.74 27.79 -6.58
C ARG A 287 5.02 28.61 -6.64
N ILE A 288 5.51 28.98 -5.47
CA ILE A 288 6.81 29.61 -5.32
C ILE A 288 7.82 28.48 -5.13
N ASP A 289 8.93 28.52 -5.87
CA ASP A 289 9.93 27.46 -5.84
C ASP A 289 10.44 27.27 -4.42
N HIS A 290 10.84 28.31 -3.70
CA HIS A 290 11.14 28.21 -2.27
C HIS A 290 10.53 29.36 -1.51
N ARG A 291 9.99 29.10 -0.32
CA ARG A 291 9.57 30.17 0.58
C ARG A 291 9.76 29.82 2.04
N LYS A 292 9.96 30.83 2.87
CA LYS A 292 10.00 30.70 4.33
C LYS A 292 9.32 31.91 4.95
N LEU A 293 8.44 31.66 5.91
CA LEU A 293 7.84 32.70 6.75
C LEU A 293 8.78 32.99 7.92
N ILE A 294 9.17 34.25 8.08
CA ILE A 294 10.06 34.73 9.15
C ILE A 294 9.41 35.97 9.74
N GLY A 295 8.96 35.90 10.99
CA GLY A 295 8.09 36.92 11.58
C GLY A 295 6.82 37.09 10.74
N ASN A 296 6.56 38.30 10.26
CA ASN A 296 5.46 38.62 9.34
C ASN A 296 5.91 38.72 7.87
N THR A 297 7.13 38.30 7.54
CA THR A 297 7.70 38.43 6.20
C THR A 297 7.81 37.07 5.51
N ILE A 298 7.31 36.95 4.28
CA ILE A 298 7.62 35.80 3.42
C ILE A 298 8.86 36.12 2.59
N LEU A 299 9.93 35.35 2.83
CA LEU A 299 11.09 35.31 1.96
C LEU A 299 10.87 34.22 0.90
N ALA A 300 10.78 34.62 -0.36
CA ALA A 300 10.53 33.79 -1.53
C ALA A 300 11.76 33.75 -2.44
N ILE A 301 12.10 32.59 -2.98
CA ILE A 301 13.16 32.41 -3.97
C ILE A 301 12.54 31.75 -5.20
N GLU A 302 12.67 32.40 -6.36
CA GLU A 302 12.25 31.88 -7.66
C GLU A 302 13.48 31.60 -8.52
N THR A 303 13.57 30.35 -9.02
CA THR A 303 14.65 29.92 -9.90
C THR A 303 14.14 29.99 -11.34
N ASP A 304 14.65 30.97 -12.09
CA ASP A 304 14.23 31.24 -13.46
C ASP A 304 15.24 30.62 -14.45
N GLU A 305 15.02 29.36 -14.82
CA GLU A 305 15.77 28.75 -15.93
C GLU A 305 15.32 29.38 -17.26
N PHE A 306 16.28 29.76 -18.12
CA PHE A 306 16.09 30.34 -19.46
C PHE A 306 15.73 31.83 -19.59
N ALA A 307 15.84 32.64 -18.54
CA ALA A 307 15.76 34.11 -18.61
C ALA A 307 14.63 34.60 -19.53
N HIS A 308 13.39 34.23 -19.19
CA HIS A 308 12.19 34.36 -20.02
C HIS A 308 12.21 35.49 -21.07
N SER A 309 12.54 35.17 -22.32
CA SER A 309 12.68 36.12 -23.43
C SER A 309 11.33 36.60 -24.03
N GLY A 310 10.33 36.87 -23.19
CA GLY A 310 8.98 37.23 -23.65
C GLY A 310 8.01 37.60 -22.54
N TYR A 311 8.41 38.46 -21.59
CA TYR A 311 7.52 38.94 -20.52
C TYR A 311 6.94 40.32 -20.81
N ASP A 312 5.63 40.47 -20.56
CA ASP A 312 4.90 41.73 -20.59
C ASP A 312 4.90 42.36 -19.16
N PRO A 313 5.34 43.62 -18.98
CA PRO A 313 5.35 44.32 -17.69
C PRO A 313 4.02 44.31 -16.94
N LEU A 314 2.89 44.20 -17.65
CA LEU A 314 1.55 44.16 -17.06
C LEU A 314 1.29 42.89 -16.22
N ASP A 315 1.96 41.77 -16.55
CA ASP A 315 1.80 40.49 -15.87
C ASP A 315 2.54 40.46 -14.52
N GLU A 316 3.56 41.31 -14.32
CA GLU A 316 4.31 41.42 -13.06
C GLU A 316 3.48 42.15 -11.98
N GLU A 317 2.77 43.22 -12.34
CA GLU A 317 1.91 43.99 -11.44
C GLU A 317 0.72 43.15 -10.94
N ILE A 318 0.08 42.39 -11.84
CA ILE A 318 -0.96 41.39 -11.52
C ILE A 318 -0.38 40.25 -10.65
N ARG A 319 0.91 39.92 -10.81
CA ARG A 319 1.60 38.94 -9.95
C ARG A 319 1.79 39.47 -8.54
N TYR A 320 2.09 40.75 -8.33
CA TYR A 320 2.31 41.28 -6.99
C TYR A 320 1.02 41.62 -6.25
N ASP A 321 -0.03 42.06 -6.95
CA ASP A 321 -1.33 42.36 -6.34
C ASP A 321 -2.03 41.12 -5.78
N ASP A 322 -2.05 40.03 -6.53
CA ASP A 322 -2.59 38.75 -6.07
C ASP A 322 -1.74 38.13 -4.92
N LEU A 323 -0.48 38.53 -4.72
CA LEU A 323 0.35 38.08 -3.57
C LEU A 323 -0.07 38.76 -2.27
N TYR A 324 -0.49 40.03 -2.32
CA TYR A 324 -1.11 40.73 -1.18
C TYR A 324 -2.39 40.04 -0.70
N MET A 325 -3.16 39.50 -1.64
CA MET A 325 -4.38 38.74 -1.33
C MET A 325 -4.08 37.40 -0.65
N ILE A 326 -2.83 36.91 -0.71
CA ILE A 326 -2.41 35.61 -0.17
C ILE A 326 -1.77 35.73 1.22
N HIS A 327 -0.98 36.77 1.45
CA HIS A 327 -0.35 37.03 2.74
C HIS A 327 -0.35 38.53 3.00
N SER A 328 -0.98 38.94 4.12
CA SER A 328 -1.12 40.35 4.52
C SER A 328 0.14 40.94 5.18
N GLY A 329 1.28 40.26 5.07
CA GLY A 329 2.56 40.72 5.59
C GLY A 329 3.54 41.13 4.49
N LYS A 330 4.81 41.33 4.87
CA LYS A 330 5.86 41.79 3.96
C LYS A 330 6.35 40.64 3.06
N TRP A 331 6.89 40.97 1.90
CA TRP A 331 7.42 40.02 0.93
C TRP A 331 8.83 40.44 0.50
N ILE A 332 9.73 39.46 0.42
CA ILE A 332 11.04 39.62 -0.22
C ILE A 332 11.17 38.51 -1.25
N PHE A 333 11.39 38.87 -2.52
CA PHE A 333 11.65 37.94 -3.61
C PHE A 333 13.11 37.98 -4.02
N ILE A 334 13.79 36.84 -3.93
CA ILE A 334 15.08 36.63 -4.59
C ILE A 334 14.80 35.88 -5.89
N ARG A 335 14.83 36.61 -7.00
CA ARG A 335 14.79 36.04 -8.33
C ARG A 335 16.21 35.62 -8.70
N PHE A 336 16.44 34.35 -8.97
CA PHE A 336 17.75 33.79 -9.28
C PHE A 336 17.75 33.16 -10.66
N ASN A 337 18.58 33.68 -11.57
CA ASN A 337 18.74 33.14 -12.91
C ASN A 337 20.04 32.30 -12.97
N PRO A 338 19.95 30.96 -12.90
CA PRO A 338 21.15 30.12 -12.95
C PRO A 338 21.83 30.10 -14.33
N ASP A 339 21.14 30.54 -15.39
CA ASP A 339 21.65 30.61 -16.76
C ASP A 339 22.34 31.94 -17.09
N GLY A 340 21.99 33.03 -16.43
CA GLY A 340 22.48 34.36 -16.78
C GLY A 340 23.89 34.65 -16.26
N GLY A 341 24.60 35.56 -16.96
CA GLY A 341 25.99 35.89 -16.67
C GLY A 341 27.02 34.78 -17.01
N LYS A 342 28.31 35.14 -17.04
CA LYS A 342 29.44 34.25 -17.39
C LYS A 342 30.06 33.52 -16.19
N VAL A 343 29.33 33.40 -15.08
CA VAL A 343 29.81 32.79 -13.82
C VAL A 343 29.33 31.34 -13.73
N ASP A 344 30.16 30.46 -13.18
CA ASP A 344 29.80 29.05 -12.94
C ASP A 344 28.65 28.93 -11.92
N LEU A 345 27.84 27.88 -12.06
CA LEU A 345 26.67 27.66 -11.20
C LEU A 345 27.06 27.53 -9.71
N GLU A 346 28.19 26.90 -9.40
CA GLU A 346 28.61 26.70 -8.01
C GLU A 346 28.90 28.03 -7.30
N ASP A 347 29.55 28.96 -8.01
CA ASP A 347 29.84 30.28 -7.47
C ASP A 347 28.58 31.15 -7.40
N LYS A 348 27.66 31.01 -8.35
CA LYS A 348 26.34 31.64 -8.29
C LYS A 348 25.53 31.17 -7.09
N LEU A 349 25.57 29.88 -6.77
CA LEU A 349 24.90 29.31 -5.59
C LEU A 349 25.45 29.91 -4.31
N LYS A 350 26.77 30.08 -4.17
CA LYS A 350 27.36 30.77 -3.00
C LYS A 350 26.83 32.19 -2.83
N VAL A 351 26.65 32.93 -3.93
CA VAL A 351 26.06 34.27 -3.88
C VAL A 351 24.60 34.21 -3.46
N LEU A 352 23.82 33.28 -4.02
CA LEU A 352 22.43 33.07 -3.62
C LEU A 352 22.30 32.75 -2.12
N ILE A 353 23.15 31.86 -1.58
CA ILE A 353 23.13 31.50 -0.16
C ILE A 353 23.46 32.72 0.72
N ARG A 354 24.49 33.50 0.37
CA ARG A 354 24.82 34.74 1.10
C ARG A 354 23.69 35.77 1.05
N GLU A 355 23.04 35.91 -0.09
CA GLU A 355 21.88 36.80 -0.24
C GLU A 355 20.72 36.34 0.64
N ILE A 356 20.43 35.03 0.68
CA ILE A 356 19.40 34.49 1.58
C ILE A 356 19.75 34.77 3.04
N GLU A 357 21.00 34.56 3.46
CA GLU A 357 21.46 34.89 4.83
C GLU A 357 21.29 36.38 5.14
N GLU A 358 21.60 37.25 4.19
CA GLU A 358 21.45 38.69 4.33
C GLU A 358 19.99 39.09 4.48
N GLN A 359 19.09 38.57 3.64
CA GLN A 359 17.67 38.87 3.74
C GLN A 359 17.05 38.30 5.03
N ILE A 360 17.47 37.12 5.48
CA ILE A 360 17.05 36.59 6.80
C ILE A 360 17.45 37.56 7.91
N ARG A 361 18.70 38.03 7.91
CA ARG A 361 19.21 38.97 8.91
C ARG A 361 18.46 40.30 8.87
N ARG A 362 18.22 40.85 7.67
CA ARG A 362 17.43 42.08 7.49
C ARG A 362 16.02 41.93 8.07
N ILE A 363 15.38 40.78 7.86
CA ILE A 363 14.05 40.51 8.43
C ILE A 363 14.11 40.41 9.95
N GLU A 364 15.09 39.70 10.50
CA GLU A 364 15.26 39.50 11.95
C GLU A 364 15.58 40.81 12.68
N ASN A 365 16.27 41.74 12.02
CA ASN A 365 16.57 43.09 12.52
C ASN A 365 15.47 44.13 12.22
N GLU A 366 14.36 43.73 11.59
CA GLU A 366 13.28 44.63 11.15
C GLU A 366 13.70 45.71 10.14
N GLU A 367 14.81 45.50 9.43
CA GLU A 367 15.37 46.43 8.42
C GLU A 367 14.65 46.34 7.05
N ASN A 368 13.69 45.43 6.91
CA ASN A 368 12.88 45.31 5.70
C ASN A 368 11.65 46.22 5.79
N GLU A 369 11.82 47.52 5.55
CA GLU A 369 10.76 48.53 5.76
C GLU A 369 9.65 48.48 4.70
N VAL A 370 9.99 48.11 3.46
CA VAL A 370 9.04 48.04 2.35
C VAL A 370 8.16 46.79 2.41
N LEU A 371 6.95 46.89 1.86
CA LEU A 371 6.02 45.77 1.82
C LEU A 371 6.40 44.69 0.81
N LEU A 372 7.09 45.07 -0.27
CA LEU A 372 7.60 44.18 -1.29
C LEU A 372 9.02 44.63 -1.68
N ASP A 373 9.98 43.72 -1.53
CA ASP A 373 11.36 43.89 -1.99
C ASP A 373 11.69 42.80 -3.02
N ILE A 374 12.39 43.15 -4.11
CA ILE A 374 12.73 42.21 -5.19
C ILE A 374 14.21 42.33 -5.50
N VAL A 375 14.96 41.28 -5.19
CA VAL A 375 16.37 41.12 -5.49
C VAL A 375 16.53 40.23 -6.72
N LYS A 376 17.17 40.74 -7.78
CA LYS A 376 17.45 39.98 -9.01
C LYS A 376 18.93 39.60 -9.05
N LEU A 377 19.21 38.30 -9.07
CA LEU A 377 20.57 37.75 -9.16
C LEU A 377 20.82 37.12 -10.53
N TYR A 378 21.88 37.58 -11.20
CA TYR A 378 22.37 37.07 -12.49
C TYR A 378 21.36 37.18 -13.65
N TYR A 379 20.52 38.22 -13.68
CA TYR A 379 19.60 38.50 -14.79
C TYR A 379 20.28 39.19 -15.97
#